data_AF-A0A7C4HHI5-F1
#
_entry.id   AF-A0A7C4HHI5-F1
#
_cell.length_a   1.000
_cell.length_b   1.000
_cell.length_c   1.000
_cell.angle_alpha   90.00
_cell.angle_beta   90.00
_cell.angle_gamma   90.00
#
_symmetry.space_group_name_H-M   'P 1'
#
loop_
_entity.id
_entity.type
_entity.pdbx_description
1 polymer ?
#
loop_
_entity_poly.entity_id
_entity_poly.type
_entity_poly.pdbx_seq_one_letter_code
_entity_poly.pdbx_strand_id
1 'polypeptide(L)'
;MRDAIEMWKEPRMVVLVGVCAAVYASAMFPFKALVVFPGLAEVRPAAALPLVFSFLFGPAGAFGAAFGNLVGDMLGGMLGPGSVFGFLAKPYKPSDLSPAIEVARARFEQNRLLLAQVASLSERLAARKAVERAKGLLMERDGITESEAYRRIQVASMSRRTSMLEVAQAVIDGEPLER
;
A
#
# COMPACT_ATOMS: atom_id res chain seq x y z
N MET A 1 8.36 -14.89 -9.29
CA MET A 1 9.25 -15.34 -8.19
C MET A 1 10.09 -14.21 -7.62
N ARG A 2 10.71 -13.35 -8.45
CA ARG A 2 11.53 -12.22 -7.96
C ARG A 2 10.73 -11.26 -7.05
N ASP A 3 9.49 -10.94 -7.43
CA ASP A 3 8.58 -10.08 -6.65
C ASP A 3 8.23 -10.63 -5.25
N ALA A 4 8.19 -11.95 -5.09
CA ALA A 4 7.93 -12.60 -3.79
C ALA A 4 9.13 -12.52 -2.84
N ILE A 5 10.34 -12.36 -3.38
CA ILE A 5 11.57 -12.17 -2.60
C ILE A 5 11.78 -10.68 -2.32
N GLU A 6 11.49 -9.82 -3.30
CA GLU A 6 11.65 -8.37 -3.16
C GLU A 6 10.66 -7.74 -2.17
N MET A 7 9.44 -8.29 -2.02
CA MET A 7 8.46 -7.72 -1.10
C MET A 7 8.94 -7.64 0.36
N TRP A 8 9.85 -8.52 0.77
CA TRP A 8 10.37 -8.55 2.14
C TRP A 8 11.22 -7.32 2.49
N LYS A 9 11.62 -6.55 1.48
CA LYS A 9 12.33 -5.27 1.67
C LYS A 9 11.38 -4.10 1.93
N GLU A 10 10.08 -4.25 1.66
CA GLU A 10 9.06 -3.22 1.85
C GLU A 10 8.35 -3.41 3.21
N PRO A 11 8.52 -2.52 4.19
CA PRO A 11 7.96 -2.68 5.54
C PRO A 11 6.44 -2.85 5.54
N ARG A 12 5.75 -2.19 4.62
CA ARG A 12 4.28 -2.25 4.49
C ARG A 12 3.80 -3.65 4.09
N MET A 13 4.54 -4.32 3.22
CA MET A 13 4.21 -5.67 2.76
C MET A 13 4.42 -6.70 3.87
N VAL A 14 5.48 -6.54 4.68
CA VAL A 14 5.72 -7.39 5.85
C VAL A 14 4.60 -7.24 6.88
N VAL A 15 4.15 -6.01 7.15
CA VAL A 15 3.00 -5.77 8.03
C VAL A 15 1.74 -6.42 7.47
N LEU A 16 1.50 -6.31 6.17
CA LEU A 16 0.33 -6.89 5.51
C LEU A 16 0.31 -8.43 5.61
N VAL A 17 1.46 -9.09 5.48
CA VAL A 17 1.59 -10.54 5.74
C VAL A 17 1.12 -10.89 7.16
N GLY A 18 1.58 -10.14 8.16
CA GLY A 18 1.19 -10.35 9.55
C GLY A 18 -0.30 -10.15 9.80
N VAL A 19 -0.90 -9.11 9.21
CA VAL A 19 -2.34 -8.85 9.28
C VAL A 19 -3.14 -9.99 8.62
N CYS A 20 -2.77 -10.39 7.41
CA CYS A 20 -3.41 -11.51 6.73
C CYS A 20 -3.29 -12.82 7.52
N ALA A 21 -2.14 -13.11 8.13
CA ALA A 21 -1.96 -14.29 8.96
C ALA A 21 -2.86 -14.30 10.20
N ALA A 22 -2.96 -13.16 10.91
CA ALA A 22 -3.82 -13.02 12.07
C ALA A 22 -5.32 -13.14 11.72
N VAL A 23 -5.75 -12.49 10.63
CA VAL A 23 -7.15 -12.58 10.16
C VAL A 23 -7.46 -14.02 9.73
N TYR A 24 -6.55 -14.68 9.02
CA TYR A 24 -6.73 -16.06 8.59
C TYR A 24 -6.86 -17.02 9.77
N ALA A 25 -5.93 -16.95 10.73
CA ALA A 25 -5.94 -17.81 11.92
C ALA A 25 -7.20 -17.59 12.77
N SER A 26 -7.61 -16.33 12.95
CA SER A 26 -8.84 -15.98 13.69
C SER A 26 -10.08 -16.50 12.97
N ALA A 27 -10.11 -16.43 11.65
CA ALA A 27 -11.19 -16.96 10.83
C ALA A 27 -11.22 -18.49 10.82
N MET A 28 -10.14 -19.22 11.16
CA MET A 28 -10.20 -20.69 11.23
C MET A 28 -10.86 -21.20 12.52
N PHE A 29 -10.72 -20.48 13.63
CA PHE A 29 -11.20 -20.93 14.94
C PHE A 29 -12.73 -21.21 14.99
N PRO A 30 -13.62 -20.32 14.51
CA PRO A 30 -15.07 -20.56 14.57
C PRO A 30 -15.56 -21.63 13.58
N PHE A 31 -14.85 -21.86 12.47
CA PHE A 31 -15.25 -22.86 11.47
C PHE A 31 -14.74 -24.27 11.79
N LYS A 32 -13.86 -24.42 12.79
CA LYS A 32 -13.36 -25.73 13.24
C LYS A 32 -14.44 -26.56 13.95
N ALA A 33 -15.48 -25.93 14.49
CA ALA A 33 -16.58 -26.59 15.22
C ALA A 33 -17.76 -27.06 14.33
N LEU A 34 -17.79 -26.70 13.04
CA LEU A 34 -18.93 -26.93 12.13
C LEU A 34 -18.87 -28.25 11.32
N VAL A 35 -17.91 -29.14 11.62
CA VAL A 35 -17.73 -30.42 10.90
C VAL A 35 -18.72 -31.47 11.43
N VAL A 36 -19.94 -31.51 10.89
CA VAL A 36 -21.02 -32.39 11.37
C VAL A 36 -21.29 -33.62 10.47
N PHE A 37 -20.80 -33.67 9.22
CA PHE A 37 -21.16 -34.75 8.29
C PHE A 37 -19.96 -35.45 7.62
N PRO A 38 -19.77 -36.77 7.83
CA PRO A 38 -18.77 -37.55 7.14
C PRO A 38 -19.28 -37.97 5.74
N GLY A 39 -18.47 -37.78 4.69
CA GLY A 39 -18.65 -38.42 3.37
C GLY A 39 -19.11 -37.55 2.20
N LEU A 40 -19.49 -36.28 2.41
CA LEU A 40 -19.78 -35.31 1.34
C LEU A 40 -18.83 -34.13 1.53
N ALA A 41 -17.74 -34.12 0.75
CA ALA A 41 -16.73 -33.06 0.63
C ALA A 41 -16.65 -32.03 1.79
N GLU A 42 -15.54 -32.05 2.54
CA GLU A 42 -15.14 -30.98 3.48
C GLU A 42 -15.03 -29.61 2.77
N VAL A 43 -16.14 -28.95 2.49
CA VAL A 43 -16.13 -27.58 2.00
C VAL A 43 -15.84 -26.68 3.20
N ARG A 44 -14.56 -26.56 3.54
CA ARG A 44 -14.09 -25.61 4.55
C ARG A 44 -14.19 -24.21 3.92
N PRO A 45 -15.05 -23.31 4.41
CA PRO A 45 -15.12 -21.94 3.89
C PRO A 45 -13.74 -21.24 3.97
N ALA A 46 -12.95 -21.59 4.98
CA ALA A 46 -11.56 -21.15 5.13
C ALA A 46 -10.63 -21.57 3.98
N ALA A 47 -10.95 -22.59 3.19
CA ALA A 47 -10.13 -23.00 2.05
C ALA A 47 -10.13 -21.99 0.90
N ALA A 48 -11.12 -21.09 0.84
CA ALA A 48 -11.21 -20.00 -0.13
C ALA A 48 -10.41 -18.76 0.30
N LEU A 49 -10.15 -18.58 1.60
CA LEU A 49 -9.44 -17.41 2.13
C LEU A 49 -8.03 -17.20 1.53
N PRO A 50 -7.20 -18.23 1.27
CA PRO A 50 -5.90 -18.01 0.65
C PRO A 50 -6.01 -17.48 -0.77
N LEU A 51 -7.05 -17.87 -1.52
CA LEU A 51 -7.32 -17.36 -2.86
C LEU A 51 -7.71 -15.88 -2.79
N VAL A 52 -8.64 -15.54 -1.88
CA VAL A 52 -9.09 -14.16 -1.66
C VAL A 52 -7.93 -13.27 -1.20
N PHE A 53 -7.08 -13.74 -0.30
CA PHE A 53 -5.94 -12.97 0.19
C PHE A 53 -4.86 -12.82 -0.88
N SER A 54 -4.54 -13.89 -1.62
CA SER A 54 -3.60 -13.81 -2.74
C SER A 54 -4.10 -12.89 -3.85
N PHE A 55 -5.42 -12.84 -4.07
CA PHE A 55 -6.05 -11.96 -5.05
C PHE A 55 -6.03 -10.49 -4.61
N LEU A 56 -6.36 -10.20 -3.36
CA LEU A 56 -6.44 -8.83 -2.84
C LEU A 56 -5.08 -8.23 -2.51
N PHE A 57 -4.15 -9.04 -2.02
CA PHE A 57 -2.88 -8.59 -1.42
C PHE A 57 -1.64 -9.19 -2.09
N GLY A 58 -1.82 -9.89 -3.22
CA GLY A 58 -0.73 -10.45 -4.00
C GLY A 58 0.14 -11.43 -3.19
N PRO A 59 1.47 -11.40 -3.35
CA PRO A 59 2.38 -12.28 -2.60
C PRO A 59 2.22 -12.17 -1.09
N ALA A 60 1.96 -10.97 -0.53
CA ALA A 60 1.78 -10.80 0.91
C ALA A 60 0.56 -11.57 1.44
N GLY A 61 -0.53 -11.61 0.68
CA GLY A 61 -1.71 -12.40 1.04
C GLY A 61 -1.48 -13.91 0.96
N ALA A 62 -0.67 -14.38 0.01
CA ALA A 62 -0.30 -15.79 -0.10
C ALA A 62 0.53 -16.26 1.10
N PHE A 63 1.57 -15.50 1.48
CA PHE A 63 2.37 -15.80 2.67
C PHE A 63 1.56 -15.61 3.95
N GLY A 64 0.72 -14.58 4.03
CA GLY A 64 -0.19 -14.37 5.16
C GLY A 64 -1.12 -15.57 5.37
N ALA A 65 -1.72 -16.09 4.31
CA ALA A 65 -2.54 -17.30 4.41
C ALA A 65 -1.73 -18.54 4.81
N ALA A 66 -0.51 -18.72 4.29
CA ALA A 66 0.37 -19.83 4.64
C ALA A 66 0.79 -19.79 6.12
N PHE A 67 1.23 -18.63 6.62
CA PHE A 67 1.57 -18.43 8.03
C PHE A 67 0.35 -18.51 8.93
N GLY A 68 -0.78 -17.95 8.52
CA GLY A 68 -2.03 -18.02 9.27
C GLY A 68 -2.53 -19.46 9.41
N ASN A 69 -2.38 -20.29 8.37
CA ASN A 69 -2.74 -21.71 8.43
C ASN A 69 -1.83 -22.47 9.41
N LEU A 70 -0.53 -22.19 9.39
CA LEU A 70 0.42 -22.74 10.36
C LEU A 70 0.06 -22.33 11.80
N VAL A 71 -0.23 -21.06 12.05
CA VAL A 71 -0.65 -20.55 13.37
C VAL A 71 -1.96 -21.19 13.82
N GLY A 72 -2.93 -21.35 12.92
CA GLY A 72 -4.19 -22.04 13.20
C GLY A 72 -4.01 -23.51 13.57
N ASP A 73 -3.08 -24.21 12.91
CA ASP A 73 -2.73 -25.60 13.21
C ASP A 73 -2.02 -25.74 14.56
N MET A 74 -1.14 -24.79 14.90
CA MET A 74 -0.46 -24.71 16.20
C MET A 74 -1.43 -24.47 17.35
N LEU A 75 -2.29 -23.46 17.24
CA LEU A 75 -3.27 -23.11 18.28
C LEU A 75 -4.35 -24.19 18.45
N GLY A 76 -4.63 -24.93 17.38
CA GLY A 76 -5.63 -25.98 17.36
C GLY A 76 -5.11 -27.39 17.68
N GLY A 77 -3.87 -27.55 18.13
CA GLY A 77 -3.29 -28.81 18.59
C GLY A 77 -3.00 -29.87 17.51
N MET A 78 -3.04 -29.49 16.22
CA MET A 78 -2.86 -30.39 15.06
C MET A 78 -1.57 -30.07 14.31
N LEU A 79 -0.46 -29.84 15.02
CA LEU A 79 0.86 -29.79 14.40
C LEU A 79 1.20 -31.20 13.88
N GLY A 80 1.16 -31.37 12.56
CA GLY A 80 1.49 -32.64 11.92
C GLY A 80 2.07 -32.45 10.52
N PRO A 81 2.43 -33.55 9.84
CA PRO A 81 2.94 -33.51 8.47
C PRO A 81 2.01 -32.76 7.50
N GLY A 82 0.69 -32.82 7.74
CA GLY A 82 -0.33 -32.08 6.99
C GLY A 82 -0.19 -30.56 7.03
N SER A 83 0.42 -29.97 8.07
CA SER A 83 0.69 -28.53 8.17
C SER A 83 1.84 -28.11 7.24
N VAL A 84 2.82 -29.00 7.04
CA VAL A 84 3.91 -28.85 6.07
C VAL A 84 3.36 -29.00 4.65
N PHE A 85 2.44 -29.94 4.41
CA PHE A 85 1.71 -30.06 3.14
C PHE A 85 0.71 -28.91 2.92
N GLY A 86 0.13 -28.29 3.94
CA GLY A 86 -0.69 -27.08 3.79
C GLY A 86 0.13 -25.85 3.35
N PHE A 87 1.41 -25.83 3.71
CA PHE A 87 2.39 -24.82 3.28
C PHE A 87 2.90 -25.07 1.84
N LEU A 88 2.95 -26.34 1.39
CA LEU A 88 3.53 -26.76 0.10
C LEU A 88 2.53 -27.20 -0.98
N ALA A 89 1.34 -27.63 -0.59
CA ALA A 89 0.40 -28.36 -1.45
C ALA A 89 -1.01 -27.76 -1.36
N LYS A 90 -1.22 -26.68 -2.11
CA LYS A 90 -2.47 -26.56 -2.87
C LYS A 90 -2.11 -26.76 -4.34
N PRO A 91 -2.53 -27.88 -4.97
CA PRO A 91 -2.32 -28.06 -6.39
C PRO A 91 -3.29 -27.12 -7.12
N TYR A 92 -2.85 -25.90 -7.37
CA TYR A 92 -3.48 -25.08 -8.40
C TYR A 92 -3.25 -25.81 -9.72
N LYS A 93 -4.31 -26.15 -10.45
CA LYS A 93 -4.12 -26.61 -11.82
C LYS A 93 -3.45 -25.45 -12.58
N PRO A 94 -2.51 -25.70 -13.51
CA PRO A 94 -1.87 -24.64 -14.28
C PRO A 94 -2.87 -23.71 -14.99
N SER A 95 -4.06 -24.24 -15.33
CA SER A 95 -5.20 -23.51 -15.88
C SER A 95 -5.78 -22.42 -14.96
N ASP A 96 -5.70 -22.61 -13.64
CA ASP A 96 -6.31 -21.73 -12.65
C ASP A 96 -5.32 -20.63 -12.19
N LEU A 97 -4.03 -20.85 -12.44
CA LEU A 97 -2.95 -19.97 -12.02
C LEU A 97 -2.78 -18.77 -12.97
N SER A 98 -2.99 -18.96 -14.27
CA SER A 98 -2.83 -17.89 -15.27
C SER A 98 -3.81 -16.72 -15.05
N PRO A 99 -5.13 -16.94 -14.88
CA PRO A 99 -6.08 -15.85 -14.65
C PRO A 99 -5.85 -15.15 -13.29
N ALA A 100 -5.48 -15.92 -12.26
CA ALA A 100 -5.20 -15.36 -10.94
C ALA A 100 -3.97 -14.44 -10.95
N ILE A 101 -2.89 -14.85 -11.63
CA ILE A 101 -1.68 -14.02 -11.81
C ILE A 101 -2.00 -12.79 -12.66
N GLU A 102 -2.80 -12.92 -13.71
CA GLU A 102 -3.15 -11.81 -14.57
C GLU A 102 -3.94 -10.73 -13.83
N VAL A 103 -4.95 -11.12 -13.03
CA VAL A 103 -5.69 -10.17 -12.22
C VAL A 103 -4.83 -9.59 -11.10
N ALA A 104 -4.00 -10.39 -10.43
CA ALA A 104 -3.07 -9.89 -9.42
C ALA A 104 -2.09 -8.86 -10.00
N ARG A 105 -1.56 -9.10 -11.22
CA ARG A 105 -0.70 -8.17 -11.95
C ARG A 105 -1.45 -6.88 -12.29
N ALA A 106 -2.66 -6.98 -12.83
CA ALA A 106 -3.48 -5.82 -13.17
C ALA A 106 -3.80 -4.96 -11.94
N ARG A 107 -4.12 -5.59 -10.80
CA ARG A 107 -4.38 -4.91 -9.53
C ARG A 107 -3.13 -4.28 -8.95
N PHE A 108 -2.00 -4.97 -9.01
CA PHE A 108 -0.72 -4.42 -8.56
C PHE A 108 -0.34 -3.18 -9.36
N GLU A 109 -0.45 -3.23 -10.68
CA GLU A 109 -0.16 -2.08 -11.55
C GLU A 109 -1.12 -0.92 -11.29
N GLN A 110 -2.42 -1.20 -11.15
CA GLN A 110 -3.42 -0.20 -10.80
C GLN A 110 -3.10 0.48 -9.46
N ASN A 111 -2.76 -0.30 -8.42
CA ASN A 111 -2.40 0.24 -7.11
C ASN A 111 -1.13 1.08 -7.18
N ARG A 112 -0.12 0.65 -7.95
CA ARG A 112 1.11 1.40 -8.16
C ARG A 112 0.85 2.75 -8.81
N LEU A 113 0.01 2.79 -9.85
CA LEU A 113 -0.40 4.02 -10.52
C LEU A 113 -1.18 4.95 -9.60
N LEU A 114 -2.09 4.41 -8.78
CA LEU A 114 -2.85 5.20 -7.81
C LEU A 114 -1.92 5.81 -6.75
N LEU A 115 -0.99 5.03 -6.21
CA LEU A 115 -0.02 5.53 -5.23
C LEU A 115 0.87 6.65 -5.83
N ALA A 116 1.30 6.49 -7.09
CA ALA A 116 2.04 7.53 -7.79
C ALA A 116 1.20 8.82 -7.99
N GLN A 117 -0.08 8.68 -8.32
CA GLN A 117 -0.99 9.82 -8.43
C GLN A 117 -1.19 10.54 -7.08
N VAL A 118 -1.38 9.79 -6.00
CA VAL A 118 -1.50 10.36 -4.65
C VAL A 118 -0.24 11.11 -4.25
N ALA A 119 0.95 10.55 -4.52
CA ALA A 119 2.22 11.23 -4.26
C ALA A 119 2.34 12.55 -5.05
N SER A 120 2.07 12.51 -6.36
CA SER A 120 2.08 13.70 -7.22
C SER A 120 1.07 14.77 -6.80
N LEU A 121 -0.13 14.37 -6.37
CA LEU A 121 -1.15 15.30 -5.87
C LEU A 121 -0.72 15.93 -4.54
N SER A 122 -0.13 15.13 -3.65
CA SER A 122 0.38 15.60 -2.36
C SER A 122 1.49 16.65 -2.56
N GLU A 123 2.42 16.40 -3.47
CA GLU A 123 3.49 17.33 -3.82
C GLU A 123 2.94 18.65 -4.41
N ARG A 124 2.01 18.58 -5.36
CA ARG A 124 1.34 19.77 -5.91
C ARG A 124 0.58 20.57 -4.85
N LEU A 125 -0.07 19.89 -3.90
CA LEU A 125 -0.77 20.54 -2.80
C LEU A 125 0.21 21.23 -1.84
N ALA A 126 1.33 20.59 -1.52
CA ALA A 126 2.38 21.18 -0.70
C ALA A 126 2.96 22.44 -1.37
N ALA A 127 3.27 22.36 -2.68
CA ALA A 127 3.73 23.50 -3.47
C ALA A 127 2.72 24.67 -3.44
N ARG A 128 1.43 24.38 -3.65
CA ARG A 128 0.39 25.41 -3.58
C ARG A 128 0.31 26.06 -2.20
N LYS A 129 0.33 25.26 -1.12
CA LYS A 129 0.30 25.79 0.25
C LYS A 129 1.50 26.68 0.56
N ALA A 130 2.69 26.30 0.11
CA ALA A 130 3.89 27.12 0.28
C ALA A 130 3.75 28.47 -0.44
N VAL A 131 3.29 28.48 -1.70
CA VAL A 131 3.06 29.71 -2.47
C VAL A 131 2.01 30.61 -1.80
N GLU A 132 0.88 30.06 -1.34
CA GLU A 132 -0.14 30.83 -0.61
C GLU A 132 0.42 31.47 0.67
N ARG A 133 1.22 30.71 1.43
CA ARG A 133 1.86 31.21 2.66
C ARG A 133 2.88 32.32 2.37
N ALA A 134 3.70 32.15 1.34
CA ALA A 134 4.65 33.16 0.91
C ALA A 134 3.95 34.45 0.45
N LYS A 135 2.84 34.34 -0.29
CA LYS A 135 2.02 35.51 -0.66
C LYS A 135 1.55 36.26 0.59
N GLY A 136 0.98 35.56 1.57
CA GLY A 136 0.53 36.17 2.83
C GLY A 136 1.64 36.94 3.55
N LEU A 137 2.83 36.35 3.66
CA LEU A 137 4.00 37.02 4.27
C LEU A 137 4.44 38.27 3.49
N LEU A 138 4.44 38.22 2.15
CA LEU A 138 4.78 39.38 1.33
C LEU A 138 3.73 40.48 1.44
N MET A 139 2.45 40.12 1.50
CA MET A 139 1.35 41.07 1.71
C MET A 139 1.49 41.79 3.05
N GLU A 140 1.78 41.05 4.13
CA GLU A 140 1.98 41.61 5.48
C GLU A 140 3.24 42.48 5.56
N ARG A 141 4.37 42.00 5.01
CA ARG A 141 5.66 42.69 5.10
C ARG A 141 5.74 43.94 4.22
N ASP A 142 5.27 43.83 2.99
CA ASP A 142 5.48 44.87 1.96
C ASP A 142 4.22 45.71 1.71
N GLY A 143 3.08 45.38 2.35
CA GLY A 143 1.81 46.10 2.19
C GLY A 143 1.22 46.01 0.78
N ILE A 144 1.55 44.95 0.05
CA ILE A 144 1.15 44.75 -1.35
C ILE A 144 -0.08 43.86 -1.48
N THR A 145 -0.72 43.91 -2.65
CA THR A 145 -1.85 43.04 -2.98
C THR A 145 -1.41 41.59 -3.25
N GLU A 146 -2.35 40.65 -3.18
CA GLU A 146 -2.09 39.23 -3.48
C GLU A 146 -1.55 39.03 -4.91
N SER A 147 -2.08 39.78 -5.88
CA SER A 147 -1.66 39.73 -7.28
C SER A 147 -0.21 40.23 -7.45
N GLU A 148 0.17 41.29 -6.75
CA GLU A 148 1.55 41.79 -6.74
C GLU A 148 2.50 40.80 -6.05
N ALA A 149 2.08 40.20 -4.93
CA ALA A 149 2.87 39.19 -4.23
C ALA A 149 3.12 37.96 -5.12
N TYR A 150 2.08 37.46 -5.79
CA TYR A 150 2.21 36.37 -6.75
C TYR A 150 3.16 36.74 -7.90
N ARG A 151 3.02 37.96 -8.45
CA ARG A 151 3.89 38.44 -9.54
C ARG A 151 5.34 38.52 -9.10
N ARG A 152 5.64 38.96 -7.87
CA ARG A 152 7.01 38.99 -7.33
C ARG A 152 7.61 37.60 -7.22
N ILE A 153 6.86 36.64 -6.68
CA ILE A 153 7.30 35.22 -6.60
C ILE A 153 7.58 34.68 -8.01
N GLN A 154 6.70 34.95 -8.97
CA GLN A 154 6.86 34.52 -10.35
C GLN A 154 8.12 35.10 -11.00
N VAL A 155 8.34 36.42 -10.87
CA VAL A 155 9.52 37.09 -11.42
C VAL A 155 10.80 36.56 -10.78
N ALA A 156 10.82 36.40 -9.46
CA ALA A 156 11.97 35.84 -8.74
C ALA A 156 12.27 34.39 -9.18
N SER A 157 11.25 33.57 -9.43
CA SER A 157 11.41 32.21 -9.97
C SER A 157 12.04 32.24 -11.36
N MET A 158 11.61 33.15 -12.23
CA MET A 158 12.22 33.32 -13.55
C MET A 158 13.66 33.80 -13.48
N SER A 159 13.97 34.78 -12.63
CA SER A 159 15.32 35.34 -12.48
C SER A 159 16.30 34.33 -11.87
N ARG A 160 15.87 33.57 -10.86
CA ARG A 160 16.69 32.53 -10.20
C ARG A 160 16.74 31.22 -10.99
N ARG A 161 15.87 31.05 -12.01
CA ARG A 161 15.66 29.79 -12.76
C ARG A 161 15.32 28.61 -11.86
N THR A 162 14.59 28.88 -10.78
CA THR A 162 14.12 27.89 -9.81
C THR A 162 12.62 27.76 -9.86
N SER A 163 12.08 26.73 -9.23
CA SER A 163 10.63 26.55 -9.14
C SER A 163 9.98 27.63 -8.25
N MET A 164 8.70 27.94 -8.49
CA MET A 164 7.95 28.83 -7.59
C MET A 164 7.87 28.30 -6.16
N LEU A 165 7.95 26.97 -5.96
CA LEU A 165 7.99 26.35 -4.64
C LEU A 165 9.26 26.73 -3.88
N GLU A 166 10.43 26.64 -4.52
CA GLU A 166 11.71 27.00 -3.90
C GLU A 166 11.76 28.49 -3.56
N VAL A 167 11.25 29.35 -4.44
CA VAL A 167 11.15 30.79 -4.15
C VAL A 167 10.18 31.06 -3.00
N ALA A 168 9.03 30.39 -2.97
CA ALA A 168 8.09 30.53 -1.87
C ALA A 168 8.70 30.07 -0.54
N GLN A 169 9.47 28.97 -0.55
CA GLN A 169 10.17 28.49 0.62
C GLN A 169 11.24 29.49 1.10
N ALA A 170 12.03 30.05 0.19
CA ALA A 170 13.00 31.11 0.51
C ALA A 170 12.32 32.32 1.19
N VAL A 171 11.16 32.75 0.70
CA VAL A 171 10.37 33.81 1.34
C VAL A 171 9.90 33.42 2.74
N ILE A 172 9.45 32.18 2.92
CA ILE A 172 9.02 31.65 4.23
C ILE A 172 10.20 31.60 5.21
N ASP A 173 11.39 31.26 4.72
CA ASP A 173 12.63 31.20 5.49
C ASP A 173 13.22 32.60 5.78
N GLY A 174 12.58 33.65 5.26
CA GLY A 174 12.93 35.05 5.51
C GLY A 174 13.95 35.63 4.54
N GLU A 175 14.28 34.92 3.46
CA GLU A 175 15.16 35.46 2.43
C GLU A 175 14.49 36.63 1.69
N PRO A 176 15.23 37.73 1.47
CA PRO A 176 14.74 38.80 0.62
C PRO A 176 14.63 38.32 -0.83
N LEU A 177 13.52 38.68 -1.48
CA LEU A 177 13.42 38.64 -2.93
C LEU A 177 14.16 39.87 -3.45
N GLU A 178 15.22 39.65 -4.23
CA GLU A 178 15.96 40.74 -4.87
C GLU A 178 15.00 41.56 -5.75
N ARG A 179 15.11 42.89 -5.67
CA ARG A 179 14.25 43.84 -6.38
C ARG A 179 14.55 43.89 -7.88
#